data_AF-A0A2L2Z1Y1-F1
#
_entry.id   AF-A0A2L2Z1Y1-F1
#
_cell.length_a   1.000
_cell.length_b   1.000
_cell.length_c   1.000
_cell.angle_alpha   90.00
_cell.angle_beta   90.00
_cell.angle_gamma   90.00
#
_symmetry.space_group_name_H-M   'P 1'
#
loop_
_entity.id
_entity.type
_entity.pdbx_description
1 polymer ?
#
loop_
_entity_poly.entity_id
_entity_poly.type
_entity_poly.pdbx_seq_one_letter_code
_entity_poly.pdbx_strand_id
1 'polypeptide(L)'
;DVSDAGPGKPRAEVRSASGIIPSRFDQTGSHRYHLYFNPKEGGEHEIFIYFADIPLPSSPLLAYAEELGPTPDHTRVVIRGHGLTGAKVGEDAEFIIDGSEAGPGSPEVTLGGVKADNPVQIMSIGNNVHKVLYTPTVP
;
A
#
# COMPACT_ATOMS: atom_id res chain seq x y z
N ASP A 1 -19.30 -4.00 25.09
CA ASP A 1 -20.07 -3.28 26.11
C ASP A 1 -19.81 -3.98 27.43
N VAL A 2 -19.56 -3.24 28.51
CA VAL A 2 -19.21 -3.81 29.82
C VAL A 2 -20.15 -3.33 30.93
N SER A 3 -21.37 -2.88 30.57
CA SER A 3 -22.36 -2.39 31.53
C SER A 3 -22.66 -3.37 32.66
N ASP A 4 -22.63 -4.68 32.36
CA ASP A 4 -22.97 -5.75 33.30
C ASP A 4 -21.75 -6.49 33.88
N ALA A 5 -20.53 -6.03 33.56
CA ALA A 5 -19.29 -6.75 33.90
C ALA A 5 -18.77 -6.44 35.32
N GLY A 6 -19.36 -5.47 36.02
CA GLY A 6 -18.88 -5.02 37.33
C GLY A 6 -17.61 -4.16 37.27
N PRO A 7 -16.96 -3.89 38.41
CA PRO A 7 -15.77 -3.06 38.45
C PRO A 7 -14.57 -3.78 37.83
N GLY A 8 -13.89 -3.13 36.88
CA GLY A 8 -12.73 -3.71 36.21
C GLY A 8 -12.24 -2.85 35.05
N LYS A 9 -11.06 -3.20 34.53
CA LYS A 9 -10.53 -2.62 33.29
C LYS A 9 -10.42 -3.72 32.23
N PRO A 10 -10.71 -3.41 30.95
CA PRO A 10 -10.47 -4.33 29.87
C PRO A 10 -8.98 -4.44 29.55
N ARG A 11 -8.53 -5.64 29.19
CA ARG A 11 -7.18 -5.94 28.67
C ARG A 11 -7.31 -6.81 27.43
N ALA A 12 -6.46 -6.60 26.44
CA ALA A 12 -6.44 -7.41 25.24
C ALA A 12 -5.02 -7.84 24.91
N GLU A 13 -4.90 -9.00 24.28
CA GLU A 13 -3.68 -9.51 23.70
C GLU A 13 -4.01 -9.96 22.28
N VAL A 14 -3.42 -9.28 21.30
CA VAL A 14 -3.61 -9.59 19.88
C VAL A 14 -2.40 -10.38 19.42
N ARG A 15 -2.61 -11.57 18.87
CA ARG A 15 -1.55 -12.44 18.35
C ARG A 15 -1.69 -12.60 16.85
N SER A 16 -0.55 -12.64 16.18
CA SER A 16 -0.40 -12.99 14.77
C SER A 16 0.68 -14.06 14.61
N ALA A 17 0.93 -14.53 13.39
CA ALA A 17 1.97 -15.52 13.13
C ALA A 17 3.38 -15.04 13.55
N SER A 18 3.63 -13.73 13.47
CA SER A 18 4.90 -13.10 13.86
C SER A 18 5.01 -12.74 15.35
N GLY A 19 3.94 -12.84 16.13
CA GLY A 19 3.96 -12.62 17.59
C GLY A 19 2.84 -11.73 18.11
N ILE A 20 3.10 -11.02 19.22
CA ILE A 20 2.09 -10.18 19.89
C ILE A 20 2.07 -8.77 19.29
N ILE A 21 0.90 -8.30 18.89
CA ILE A 21 0.66 -6.97 18.36
C ILE A 21 0.26 -6.01 19.48
N PRO A 22 0.90 -4.84 19.59
CA PRO A 22 0.47 -3.79 20.50
C PRO A 22 -0.99 -3.41 20.25
N SER A 23 -1.79 -3.41 21.31
CA SER A 23 -3.19 -3.04 21.27
C SER A 23 -3.53 -2.06 22.38
N ARG A 24 -4.58 -1.27 22.19
CA ARG A 24 -5.07 -0.29 23.17
C ARG A 24 -6.59 -0.26 23.21
N PHE A 25 -7.13 0.08 24.38
CA PHE A 25 -8.55 0.38 24.53
C PHE A 25 -8.76 1.88 24.70
N ASP A 26 -9.68 2.44 23.92
CA ASP A 26 -10.22 3.79 24.15
C ASP A 26 -11.66 3.68 24.64
N GLN A 27 -12.00 4.41 25.70
CA GLN A 27 -13.35 4.46 26.24
C GLN A 27 -14.19 5.47 25.44
N THR A 28 -15.17 4.98 24.69
CA THR A 28 -16.01 5.80 23.80
C THR A 28 -17.38 6.13 24.39
N GLY A 29 -17.71 5.58 25.57
CA GLY A 29 -18.90 5.90 26.36
C GLY A 29 -18.82 5.28 27.76
N SER A 30 -19.82 5.53 28.61
CA SER A 30 -19.78 5.16 30.03
C SER A 30 -19.39 3.70 30.30
N HIS A 31 -19.79 2.76 29.42
CA HIS A 31 -19.43 1.34 29.52
C HIS A 31 -18.99 0.73 28.17
N ARG A 32 -18.54 1.57 27.23
CA ARG A 32 -18.15 1.12 25.89
C ARG A 32 -16.68 1.42 25.64
N TYR A 33 -15.99 0.40 25.13
CA TYR A 33 -14.57 0.43 24.82
C TYR A 33 -14.39 -0.02 23.37
N HIS A 34 -13.50 0.67 22.66
CA HIS A 34 -13.03 0.27 21.35
C HIS A 34 -11.61 -0.25 21.48
N LEU A 35 -11.37 -1.45 20.93
CA LEU A 35 -10.04 -2.03 20.81
C LEU A 35 -9.40 -1.56 19.51
N TYR A 36 -8.20 -0.99 19.59
CA TYR A 36 -7.40 -0.60 18.44
C TYR A 36 -6.10 -1.39 18.41
N PHE A 37 -5.76 -1.90 17.24
CA PHE A 37 -4.46 -2.50 16.93
C PHE A 37 -4.14 -2.27 15.45
N ASN A 38 -2.86 -2.34 15.10
CA ASN A 38 -2.38 -2.16 13.73
C ASN A 38 -1.70 -3.45 13.25
N PRO A 39 -2.35 -4.27 12.41
CA PRO A 39 -1.74 -5.47 11.85
C PRO A 39 -0.55 -5.07 10.96
N LYS A 40 0.56 -5.80 11.09
CA LYS A 40 1.78 -5.59 10.29
C LYS A 40 1.92 -6.58 9.14
N GLU A 41 1.16 -7.66 9.19
CA GLU A 41 1.15 -8.74 8.20
C GLU A 41 -0.30 -9.08 7.85
N GLY A 42 -0.49 -9.61 6.64
CA GLY A 42 -1.77 -10.19 6.24
C GLY A 42 -2.00 -11.53 6.92
N GLY A 43 -3.26 -11.90 7.09
CA GLY A 43 -3.67 -13.21 7.59
C GLY A 43 -4.50 -13.15 8.88
N GLU A 44 -4.65 -14.33 9.49
CA GLU A 44 -5.44 -14.53 10.70
C GLU A 44 -4.73 -14.00 11.95
N HIS A 45 -5.50 -13.33 12.80
CA HIS A 45 -5.09 -12.75 14.06
C HIS A 45 -6.04 -13.21 15.16
N GLU A 46 -5.49 -13.70 16.26
CA GLU A 46 -6.24 -14.10 17.44
C GLU A 46 -6.29 -12.95 18.44
N ILE A 47 -7.50 -12.55 18.84
CA ILE A 47 -7.71 -11.45 19.79
C ILE A 47 -8.23 -12.05 21.10
N PHE A 48 -7.37 -12.07 22.11
CA PHE A 48 -7.72 -12.47 23.46
C PHE A 48 -8.20 -11.26 24.25
N ILE A 49 -9.42 -11.31 24.79
CA ILE A 49 -9.99 -10.20 25.56
C ILE A 49 -10.28 -10.65 26.99
N TYR A 50 -9.88 -9.81 27.94
CA TYR A 50 -10.06 -10.02 29.37
C TYR A 50 -10.75 -8.80 29.98
N PHE A 51 -11.52 -9.02 31.04
CA PHE A 51 -12.06 -7.97 31.89
C PHE A 51 -11.78 -8.34 33.35
N ALA A 52 -11.10 -7.45 34.09
CA ALA A 52 -10.62 -7.75 35.45
C ALA A 52 -9.82 -9.08 35.51
N ASP A 53 -8.93 -9.29 34.52
CA ASP A 53 -8.11 -10.50 34.33
C ASP A 53 -8.88 -11.82 34.09
N ILE A 54 -10.21 -11.75 33.92
CA ILE A 54 -11.05 -12.89 33.54
C ILE A 54 -11.26 -12.87 32.03
N PRO A 55 -10.99 -13.97 31.29
CA PRO A 55 -11.21 -14.03 29.86
C PRO A 55 -12.70 -13.92 29.53
N LEU A 56 -13.03 -13.18 28.48
CA LEU A 56 -14.39 -13.13 27.97
C LEU A 56 -14.79 -14.47 27.33
N PRO A 57 -16.05 -14.91 27.45
CA PRO A 57 -16.51 -16.15 26.82
C PRO A 57 -16.35 -16.18 25.30
N SER A 58 -16.33 -15.02 24.64
CA SER A 58 -16.13 -14.88 23.19
C SER A 58 -14.65 -14.86 22.77
N SER A 59 -13.72 -14.98 23.72
CA SER A 59 -12.28 -15.01 23.48
C SER A 59 -11.80 -16.43 23.20
N PRO A 60 -10.92 -16.66 22.20
CA PRO A 60 -10.38 -15.66 21.28
C PRO A 60 -11.36 -15.30 20.15
N LEU A 61 -11.32 -14.04 19.72
CA LEU A 61 -11.98 -13.61 18.48
C LEU A 61 -10.97 -13.73 17.33
N LEU A 62 -11.39 -14.29 16.21
CA LEU A 62 -10.58 -14.34 15.00
C LEU A 62 -10.83 -13.10 14.15
N ALA A 63 -9.76 -12.41 13.77
CA ALA A 63 -9.78 -11.29 12.84
C ALA A 63 -8.88 -11.61 11.64
N TYR A 64 -9.34 -11.30 10.43
CA TYR A 64 -8.54 -11.46 9.23
C TYR A 64 -8.09 -10.09 8.75
N ALA A 65 -6.79 -9.88 8.66
CA ALA A 65 -6.21 -8.71 8.02
C ALA A 65 -5.89 -9.04 6.56
N GLU A 66 -6.37 -8.23 5.63
CA GLU A 66 -5.92 -8.33 4.26
C GLU A 66 -4.43 -7.97 4.18
N GLU A 67 -3.69 -8.73 3.39
CA GLU A 67 -2.31 -8.38 3.08
C GLU A 67 -2.33 -7.08 2.29
N LEU A 68 -1.79 -6.01 2.90
CA LEU A 68 -1.53 -4.78 2.16
C LEU A 68 -0.50 -5.15 1.10
N GLY A 69 -0.93 -5.19 -0.17
CA GLY A 69 -0.02 -5.36 -1.30
C GLY A 69 1.13 -4.35 -1.23
N PRO A 70 2.22 -4.56 -1.98
CA PRO A 70 3.40 -3.72 -1.90
C PRO A 70 3.00 -2.24 -1.96
N THR A 71 3.36 -1.49 -0.92
CA THR A 71 3.09 -0.05 -0.89
C THR A 71 3.78 0.60 -2.09
N PRO A 72 3.09 1.50 -2.82
CA PRO A 72 3.69 2.17 -3.95
C PRO A 72 4.90 3.00 -3.49
N ASP A 73 6.05 2.73 -4.09
CA ASP A 73 7.33 3.37 -3.80
C ASP A 73 7.93 3.93 -5.09
N HIS A 74 7.61 5.19 -5.38
CA HIS A 74 8.06 5.91 -6.58
C HIS A 74 9.58 6.01 -6.68
N THR A 75 10.32 5.87 -5.57
CA THR A 75 11.80 5.95 -5.57
C THR A 75 12.46 4.74 -6.23
N ARG A 76 11.69 3.65 -6.41
CA ARG A 76 12.15 2.42 -7.06
C ARG A 76 11.89 2.39 -8.57
N VAL A 77 11.28 3.43 -9.12
CA VAL A 77 11.10 3.56 -10.57
C VAL A 77 12.44 3.87 -11.23
N VAL A 78 12.81 3.09 -12.25
CA VAL A 78 14.04 3.27 -13.01
C VAL A 78 13.70 3.58 -14.47
N ILE A 79 14.30 4.63 -15.03
CA ILE A 79 14.07 5.03 -16.44
C ILE A 79 15.37 4.88 -17.23
N ARG A 80 15.33 4.20 -18.38
CA ARG A 80 16.52 3.94 -19.22
C ARG A 80 16.17 3.99 -20.71
N GLY A 81 17.11 4.42 -21.54
CA GLY A 81 16.97 4.37 -23.00
C GLY A 81 17.56 5.60 -23.70
N HIS A 82 17.89 5.44 -24.98
CA HIS A 82 18.53 6.50 -25.76
C HIS A 82 17.62 7.73 -25.92
N GLY A 83 16.31 7.53 -26.00
CA GLY A 83 15.31 8.61 -26.11
C GLY A 83 15.26 9.55 -24.91
N LEU A 84 15.96 9.28 -23.81
CA LEU A 84 16.13 10.22 -22.68
C LEU A 84 17.26 11.23 -22.91
N THR A 85 18.26 10.85 -23.70
CA THR A 85 19.47 11.65 -23.91
C THR A 85 19.44 12.45 -25.20
N GLY A 86 18.69 11.98 -26.19
CA GLY A 86 18.54 12.65 -27.46
C GLY A 86 17.63 11.89 -28.41
N ALA A 87 17.11 12.61 -29.40
CA ALA A 87 16.28 12.08 -30.46
C ALA A 87 16.55 12.87 -31.74
N LYS A 88 16.28 12.25 -32.89
CA LYS A 88 16.42 12.90 -34.19
C LYS A 88 15.04 13.23 -34.75
N VAL A 89 14.90 14.43 -35.27
CA VAL A 89 13.64 14.91 -35.85
C VAL A 89 13.16 13.95 -36.93
N GLY A 90 11.91 13.50 -36.81
CA GLY A 90 11.28 12.55 -37.72
C GLY A 90 11.68 11.08 -37.52
N GLU A 91 12.51 10.76 -36.52
CA GLU A 91 12.87 9.39 -36.17
C GLU A 91 12.29 9.02 -34.80
N ASP A 92 11.82 7.78 -34.68
CA ASP A 92 11.27 7.29 -33.42
C ASP A 92 12.36 7.15 -32.36
N ALA A 93 12.11 7.75 -31.20
CA ALA A 93 12.93 7.64 -30.01
C ALA A 93 12.19 6.88 -28.93
N GLU A 94 12.91 6.00 -28.23
CA GLU A 94 12.32 5.14 -27.21
C GLU A 94 13.09 5.16 -25.89
N PHE A 95 12.34 4.93 -24.82
CA PHE A 95 12.86 4.66 -23.50
C PHE A 95 11.94 3.72 -22.72
N ILE A 96 12.45 3.14 -21.65
CA ILE A 96 11.77 2.18 -20.78
C ILE A 96 11.62 2.80 -19.40
N ILE A 97 10.42 2.66 -18.82
CA ILE A 97 10.09 2.93 -17.43
C ILE A 97 9.90 1.57 -16.73
N ASP A 98 10.81 1.23 -15.84
CA ASP A 98 10.75 0.02 -15.01
C ASP A 98 10.22 0.38 -13.63
N GLY A 99 8.95 0.05 -13.38
CA GLY A 99 8.28 0.19 -12.09
C GLY A 99 8.05 -1.14 -11.38
N SER A 100 8.75 -2.21 -11.78
CA SER A 100 8.54 -3.57 -11.23
C SER A 100 8.71 -3.63 -9.71
N GLU A 101 9.64 -2.85 -9.17
CA GLU A 101 9.91 -2.74 -7.73
C GLU A 101 9.12 -1.62 -7.04
N ALA A 102 8.42 -0.77 -7.80
CA ALA A 102 7.70 0.40 -7.28
C ALA A 102 6.29 0.08 -6.76
N GLY A 103 5.84 -1.18 -6.86
CA GLY A 103 4.49 -1.56 -6.47
C GLY A 103 3.43 -1.16 -7.53
N PRO A 104 2.14 -1.19 -7.16
CA PRO A 104 1.05 -0.93 -8.08
C PRO A 104 0.99 0.55 -8.49
N GLY A 105 0.86 0.81 -9.79
CA GLY A 105 0.74 2.15 -10.35
C GLY A 105 0.86 2.14 -11.87
N SER A 106 0.54 3.27 -12.51
CA SER A 106 0.72 3.47 -13.95
C SER A 106 1.53 4.74 -14.18
N PRO A 107 2.55 4.73 -15.06
CA PRO A 107 3.28 5.94 -15.38
C PRO A 107 2.44 6.87 -16.26
N GLU A 108 2.56 8.17 -16.00
CA GLU A 108 2.11 9.22 -16.91
C GLU A 108 3.34 9.88 -17.52
N VAL A 109 3.33 10.09 -18.84
CA VAL A 109 4.44 10.69 -19.57
C VAL A 109 3.93 11.86 -20.38
N THR A 110 4.54 13.03 -20.16
CA THR A 110 4.29 14.24 -20.95
C THR A 110 5.59 14.69 -21.57
N LEU A 111 5.57 14.96 -22.88
CA LEU A 111 6.70 15.52 -23.60
C LEU A 111 6.52 17.04 -23.71
N GLY A 112 7.36 17.78 -22.98
CA GLY A 112 7.40 19.24 -23.06
C GLY A 112 8.25 19.72 -24.23
N GLY A 113 7.79 20.75 -24.95
CA GLY A 113 8.51 21.36 -26.06
C GLY A 113 7.92 22.70 -26.48
N VAL A 114 8.71 23.53 -27.18
CA VAL A 114 8.37 24.95 -27.44
C VAL A 114 7.14 25.13 -28.34
N LYS A 115 6.75 24.11 -29.14
CA LYS A 115 5.67 24.23 -30.14
C LYS A 115 4.88 22.96 -30.52
N ALA A 116 5.04 21.81 -29.86
CA ALA A 116 4.34 20.59 -30.28
C ALA A 116 3.97 19.67 -29.12
N ASP A 117 2.67 19.32 -29.04
CA ASP A 117 2.21 18.10 -28.39
C ASP A 117 2.63 16.92 -29.29
N ASN A 118 3.86 16.42 -29.10
CA ASN A 118 4.29 15.23 -29.81
C ASN A 118 3.52 14.03 -29.23
N PRO A 119 2.88 13.19 -30.07
CA PRO A 119 2.13 12.04 -29.57
C PRO A 119 3.09 11.07 -28.88
N VAL A 120 2.81 10.77 -27.62
CA VAL A 120 3.54 9.80 -26.82
C VAL A 120 2.77 8.51 -26.81
N GLN A 121 3.43 7.41 -27.16
CA GLN A 121 2.85 6.07 -27.07
C GLN A 121 3.48 5.34 -25.90
N ILE A 122 2.65 4.89 -24.96
CA ILE A 122 3.06 4.09 -23.81
C ILE A 122 2.54 2.67 -24.01
N MET A 123 3.43 1.70 -24.02
CA MET A 123 3.13 0.27 -24.19
C MET A 123 3.57 -0.49 -22.94
N SER A 124 2.64 -1.14 -22.25
CA SER A 124 2.97 -2.04 -21.14
C SER A 124 3.63 -3.31 -21.68
N ILE A 125 4.81 -3.66 -21.16
CA ILE A 125 5.53 -4.89 -21.52
C ILE A 125 5.50 -5.95 -20.40
N GLY A 126 4.67 -5.73 -19.37
CA GLY A 126 4.48 -6.64 -18.23
C GLY A 126 5.30 -6.26 -16.99
N ASN A 127 4.96 -6.83 -15.84
CA ASN A 127 5.62 -6.58 -14.54
C ASN A 127 5.79 -5.09 -14.18
N ASN A 128 4.78 -4.27 -14.47
CA ASN A 128 4.84 -2.81 -14.30
C ASN A 128 6.01 -2.12 -15.04
N VAL A 129 6.47 -2.72 -16.14
CA VAL A 129 7.44 -2.13 -17.05
C VAL A 129 6.71 -1.62 -18.29
N HIS A 130 7.07 -0.41 -18.72
CA HIS A 130 6.43 0.29 -19.82
C HIS A 130 7.47 0.80 -20.81
N LYS A 131 7.25 0.54 -22.09
CA LYS A 131 8.03 1.11 -23.20
C LYS A 131 7.34 2.37 -23.69
N VAL A 132 8.09 3.46 -23.78
CA VAL A 132 7.62 4.74 -24.27
C VAL A 132 8.26 5.01 -25.62
N LEU A 133 7.45 5.41 -26.59
CA LEU A 133 7.85 5.77 -27.94
C LEU A 133 7.35 7.18 -28.25
N TYR A 134 8.20 8.00 -28.85
CA TYR A 134 7.82 9.32 -29.34
C TYR A 134 8.61 9.71 -30.58
N THR A 135 8.03 10.57 -31.40
CA THR A 135 8.67 11.08 -32.62
C THR A 135 8.75 12.61 -32.53
N PRO A 136 9.94 13.20 -32.35
CA PRO A 136 10.06 14.65 -32.31
C PRO A 136 9.83 15.25 -33.70
N THR A 137 8.93 16.23 -33.76
CA THR A 137 8.56 16.92 -35.01
C THR A 137 9.33 18.22 -35.25
N VAL A 138 10.04 18.70 -34.23
CA VAL A 138 10.80 19.95 -34.24
C VAL A 138 12.16 19.75 -33.57
N PRO A 139 13.23 20.42 -34.07
CA PRO A 139 14.57 20.38 -33.47
C PRO A 139 14.64 21.01 -32.07
#